data_AF-A0A0R3I9Z3-F1
#
_entry.id   AF-A0A0R3I9Z3-F1
#
_cell.length_a   1.000
_cell.length_b   1.000
_cell.length_c   1.000
_cell.angle_alpha   90.00
_cell.angle_beta   90.00
_cell.angle_gamma   90.00
#
_symmetry.space_group_name_H-M   'P 1'
#
loop_
_entity.id
_entity.type
_entity.pdbx_description
1 polymer ?
#
loop_
_entity_poly.entity_id
_entity_poly.type
_entity_poly.pdbx_seq_one_letter_code
_entity_poly.pdbx_strand_id
1 'polypeptide(L)'
;MYDGQRFAGKDSAAEIVLYESGRLVLASERAVTTRSFSNVSPPPPDLTLVFERLIIGHVSLLARLAAAVSHRWGYTGSWRFALSMNGLRDSTSWIIADQNFGDKGPVYTENIYERATEASLADLDENPDQVVAALTAPLLRSLGSYPAWEKRFNTQS
;
A
#
# COMPACT_ATOMS: atom_id res chain seq x y z
N MET A 1 1.89 11.95 -6.02
CA MET A 1 1.60 13.19 -6.76
C MET A 1 0.09 13.32 -6.82
N TYR A 2 -0.44 14.44 -6.34
CA TYR A 2 -1.84 14.79 -6.48
C TYR A 2 -1.90 15.97 -7.46
N ASP A 3 -2.69 15.85 -8.53
CA ASP A 3 -2.80 16.86 -9.60
C ASP A 3 -1.46 17.33 -10.21
N GLY A 4 -0.50 16.41 -10.37
CA GLY A 4 0.85 16.72 -10.87
C GLY A 4 1.74 17.49 -9.90
N GLN A 5 1.24 17.88 -8.73
CA GLN A 5 2.03 18.52 -7.68
C GLN A 5 2.55 17.50 -6.66
N ARG A 6 3.77 17.75 -6.18
CA ARG A 6 4.39 17.00 -5.08
C ARG A 6 3.79 17.47 -3.76
N PHE A 7 3.58 16.53 -2.84
CA PHE A 7 3.21 16.83 -1.47
C PHE A 7 4.21 17.79 -0.83
N ALA A 8 3.71 18.89 -0.24
CA ALA A 8 4.54 19.75 0.59
C ALA A 8 4.78 19.07 1.95
N GLY A 9 5.80 18.21 2.01
CA GLY A 9 6.19 17.46 3.21
C GLY A 9 7.71 17.30 3.28
N LYS A 10 8.28 17.28 4.49
CA LYS A 10 9.71 16.99 4.72
C LYS A 10 10.01 15.49 4.55
N ASP A 11 9.71 14.94 3.37
CA ASP A 11 9.92 13.53 2.99
C ASP A 11 9.25 12.52 3.95
N SER A 12 8.13 12.85 4.59
CA SER A 12 7.37 11.95 5.48
C SER A 12 5.93 12.46 5.62
N ALA A 13 5.25 12.62 4.48
CA ALA A 13 3.90 13.16 4.45
C ALA A 13 2.92 12.18 3.79
N ALA A 14 1.72 12.14 4.34
CA ALA A 14 0.53 11.60 3.71
C ALA A 14 -0.59 12.63 3.86
N GLU A 15 -1.43 12.76 2.84
CA GLU A 15 -2.63 13.59 2.87
C GLU A 15 -3.82 12.77 2.44
N ILE A 16 -4.95 13.13 3.04
CA ILE A 16 -6.26 12.61 2.68
C ILE A 16 -7.10 13.79 2.22
N VAL A 17 -7.61 13.72 1.00
CA VAL A 17 -8.49 14.74 0.41
C VAL A 17 -9.89 14.13 0.22
N LEU A 18 -10.89 14.85 0.72
CA LEU A 18 -12.30 14.54 0.56
C LEU A 18 -12.90 15.54 -0.44
N TYR A 19 -13.51 15.05 -1.51
CA TYR A 19 -14.20 15.90 -2.48
C TYR A 19 -15.70 15.85 -2.24
N GLU A 20 -16.37 16.97 -2.54
CA GLU A 20 -17.84 17.05 -2.52
C GLU A 20 -18.49 16.06 -3.50
N SER A 21 -17.77 15.64 -4.54
CA SER A 21 -18.22 14.59 -5.47
C SER A 21 -18.28 13.18 -4.87
N GLY A 22 -17.89 13.02 -3.59
CA GLY A 22 -17.82 11.72 -2.91
C GLY A 22 -16.52 10.96 -3.18
N ARG A 23 -15.55 11.56 -3.88
CA ARG A 23 -14.20 10.97 -4.06
C ARG A 23 -13.40 11.11 -2.77
N LEU A 24 -12.62 10.08 -2.44
CA LEU A 24 -11.61 10.08 -1.40
C LEU A 24 -10.24 9.78 -2.02
N VAL A 25 -9.22 10.57 -1.71
CA VAL A 25 -7.85 10.34 -2.18
C VAL A 25 -6.91 10.33 -0.99
N LEU A 26 -6.17 9.24 -0.81
CA LEU A 26 -5.00 9.21 0.06
C LEU A 26 -3.75 9.15 -0.81
N ALA A 27 -2.88 10.13 -0.65
CA ALA A 27 -1.58 10.15 -1.29
C ALA A 27 -0.50 10.20 -0.21
N SER A 28 0.50 9.33 -0.33
CA SER A 28 1.62 9.25 0.60
C SER A 28 2.93 9.26 -0.16
N GLU A 29 3.94 9.88 0.42
CA GLU A 29 5.32 9.68 0.01
C GLU A 29 5.87 8.38 0.61
N ARG A 30 7.00 7.89 0.08
CA ARG A 30 7.82 6.82 0.67
C ARG A 30 7.12 5.47 0.90
N ALA A 31 6.28 5.04 -0.03
CA ALA A 31 5.93 3.61 -0.12
C ALA A 31 7.18 2.73 -0.37
N VAL A 32 8.27 3.36 -0.80
CA VAL A 32 9.58 2.77 -1.06
C VAL A 32 10.68 3.60 -0.37
N THR A 33 11.75 2.96 0.10
CA THR A 33 12.93 3.62 0.68
C THR A 33 14.22 2.97 0.21
N THR A 34 15.34 3.71 0.24
CA THR A 34 16.67 3.15 0.02
C THR A 34 17.33 2.78 1.34
N ARG A 35 17.96 1.61 1.38
CA ARG A 35 18.86 1.15 2.45
C ARG A 35 20.28 1.04 1.90
N SER A 36 21.16 1.87 2.43
CA SER A 36 22.59 1.89 2.05
C SER A 36 23.45 1.25 3.14
N PHE A 37 24.60 0.69 2.75
CA PHE A 37 25.48 -0.09 3.63
C PHE A 37 26.85 0.60 3.82
N SER A 38 26.86 1.84 4.30
CA SER A 38 28.07 2.66 4.41
C SER A 38 29.14 2.14 5.38
N ASN A 39 28.78 1.23 6.28
CA ASN A 39 29.65 0.74 7.35
C ASN A 39 30.30 -0.64 7.05
N VAL A 40 30.22 -1.13 5.81
CA VAL A 40 30.77 -2.42 5.37
C VAL A 40 31.78 -2.18 4.23
N SER A 41 32.89 -2.93 4.19
CA SER A 41 33.91 -2.82 3.13
C SER A 41 34.25 -4.20 2.53
N PRO A 42 34.10 -4.39 1.19
CA PRO A 42 33.50 -3.44 0.26
C PRO A 42 31.98 -3.25 0.54
N PRO A 43 31.42 -2.05 0.32
CA PRO A 43 30.00 -1.82 0.55
C PRO A 43 29.18 -2.60 -0.49
N PRO A 44 28.19 -3.41 -0.08
CA PRO A 44 27.26 -4.02 -1.03
C PRO A 44 26.38 -2.95 -1.68
N PRO A 45 25.75 -3.25 -2.84
CA PRO A 45 24.82 -2.33 -3.50
C PRO A 45 23.65 -1.93 -2.61
N ASP A 46 23.23 -0.66 -2.75
CA ASP A 46 22.04 -0.11 -2.12
C ASP A 46 20.78 -0.91 -2.49
N LEU A 47 19.84 -0.97 -1.55
CA LEU A 47 18.58 -1.67 -1.73
C LEU A 47 17.40 -0.72 -1.71
N THR A 48 16.54 -0.88 -2.71
CA THR A 48 15.23 -0.23 -2.76
C THR A 48 14.23 -1.16 -2.10
N LEU A 49 13.57 -0.71 -1.02
CA LEU A 49 12.72 -1.53 -0.16
C LEU A 49 11.29 -0.99 -0.15
N VAL A 50 10.31 -1.86 -0.42
CA VAL A 50 8.88 -1.56 -0.33
C VAL A 50 8.43 -1.67 1.12
N PHE A 51 7.75 -0.64 1.64
CA PHE A 51 7.15 -0.66 2.98
C PHE A 51 5.73 -1.22 2.94
N GLU A 52 5.58 -2.55 2.97
CA GLU A 52 4.28 -3.20 2.81
C GLU A 52 3.27 -2.80 3.88
N ARG A 53 3.73 -2.63 5.13
CA ARG A 53 2.86 -2.24 6.25
C ARG A 53 2.24 -0.86 6.05
N LEU A 54 2.97 0.08 5.46
CA LEU A 54 2.47 1.42 5.16
C LEU A 54 1.36 1.36 4.11
N ILE A 55 1.60 0.62 3.03
CA ILE A 55 0.66 0.45 1.91
C ILE A 55 -0.63 -0.19 2.41
N ILE A 56 -0.52 -1.31 3.12
CA ILE A 56 -1.66 -2.05 3.70
C ILE A 56 -2.43 -1.16 4.68
N GLY A 57 -1.72 -0.42 5.53
CA GLY A 57 -2.32 0.52 6.48
C GLY A 57 -3.13 1.62 5.79
N HIS A 58 -2.59 2.23 4.74
CA HIS A 58 -3.29 3.28 3.98
C HIS A 58 -4.52 2.77 3.25
N VAL A 59 -4.44 1.60 2.62
CA VAL A 59 -5.61 1.01 1.95
C VAL A 59 -6.69 0.65 2.97
N SER A 60 -6.30 0.09 4.13
CA SER A 60 -7.24 -0.22 5.21
C SER A 60 -7.90 1.03 5.78
N LEU A 61 -7.12 2.11 5.95
CA LEU A 61 -7.64 3.41 6.39
C LEU A 61 -8.68 3.96 5.39
N LEU A 62 -8.39 3.94 4.09
CA LEU A 62 -9.33 4.41 3.06
C LEU A 62 -10.61 3.58 3.00
N ALA A 63 -10.51 2.25 3.09
CA ALA A 63 -11.68 1.36 3.11
C ALA A 63 -12.60 1.69 4.30
N ARG A 64 -12.03 1.85 5.49
CA ARG A 64 -12.77 2.21 6.70
C ARG A 64 -13.32 3.64 6.66
N LEU A 65 -12.57 4.58 6.07
CA LEU A 65 -13.03 5.95 5.90
C LEU A 65 -14.22 6.02 4.93
N ALA A 66 -14.19 5.26 3.84
CA ALA A 66 -15.30 5.14 2.91
C ALA A 66 -16.58 4.64 3.60
N ALA A 67 -16.47 3.59 4.43
CA ALA A 67 -17.59 3.12 5.25
C ALA A 67 -18.11 4.20 6.23
N ALA A 68 -17.21 4.89 6.93
CA ALA A 68 -17.59 5.97 7.85
C ALA A 68 -18.31 7.13 7.14
N VAL A 69 -17.85 7.51 5.95
CA VAL A 69 -18.51 8.52 5.10
C VAL A 69 -19.88 8.04 4.64
N SER A 70 -19.98 6.78 4.20
CA SER A 70 -21.24 6.13 3.84
C SER A 70 -22.28 6.20 4.95
N HIS A 71 -21.90 5.78 6.17
CA HIS A 71 -22.78 5.83 7.34
C HIS A 71 -23.18 7.25 7.70
N ARG A 72 -22.25 8.21 7.60
CA ARG A 72 -22.52 9.61 7.96
C ARG A 72 -23.56 10.26 7.04
N TRP A 73 -23.55 9.93 5.75
CA TRP A 73 -24.36 10.61 4.74
C TRP A 73 -25.45 9.72 4.13
N GLY A 74 -25.62 8.49 4.62
CA GLY A 74 -26.62 7.55 4.13
C GLY A 74 -26.33 7.00 2.73
N TYR A 75 -25.06 6.98 2.30
CA TYR A 75 -24.68 6.42 1.00
C TYR A 75 -24.52 4.90 1.11
N THR A 76 -25.44 4.17 0.49
CA THR A 76 -25.51 2.70 0.50
C THR A 76 -24.99 2.04 -0.79
N GLY A 77 -24.46 2.84 -1.71
CA GLY A 77 -23.91 2.34 -2.96
C GLY A 77 -22.52 1.71 -2.82
N SER A 78 -21.95 1.30 -3.94
CA SER A 78 -20.61 0.72 -4.01
C SER A 78 -19.52 1.78 -4.13
N TRP A 79 -18.43 1.55 -3.41
CA TRP A 79 -17.20 2.30 -3.53
C TRP A 79 -16.24 1.64 -4.51
N ARG A 80 -15.65 2.43 -5.40
CA ARG A 80 -14.55 2.01 -6.27
C ARG A 80 -13.23 2.46 -5.66
N PHE A 81 -12.35 1.52 -5.40
CA PHE A 81 -11.02 1.76 -4.84
C PHE A 81 -9.96 1.53 -5.89
N ALA A 82 -8.93 2.37 -5.89
CA ALA A 82 -7.76 2.20 -6.74
C ALA A 82 -6.49 2.46 -5.94
N LEU A 83 -5.48 1.64 -6.19
CA LEU A 83 -4.12 1.79 -5.68
C LEU A 83 -3.21 2.00 -6.89
N SER A 84 -2.47 3.10 -6.90
CA SER A 84 -1.39 3.37 -7.86
C SER A 84 -0.12 3.72 -7.08
N MET A 85 0.96 3.03 -7.42
CA MET A 85 2.28 3.20 -6.82
C MET A 85 3.31 3.31 -7.94
N ASN A 86 4.32 4.16 -7.74
CA ASN A 86 5.42 4.34 -8.67
C ASN A 86 6.77 4.24 -7.95
N GLY A 87 7.86 4.15 -8.73
CA GLY A 87 9.21 4.02 -8.18
C GLY A 87 9.50 2.64 -7.59
N LEU A 88 8.82 1.60 -8.10
CA LEU A 88 8.96 0.22 -7.61
C LEU A 88 10.02 -0.59 -8.36
N ARG A 89 10.61 -0.04 -9.42
CA ARG A 89 11.61 -0.76 -10.20
C ARG A 89 12.79 -1.14 -9.31
N ASP A 90 13.21 -2.39 -9.43
CA ASP A 90 14.32 -2.99 -8.68
C ASP A 90 14.11 -2.98 -7.16
N SER A 91 12.85 -2.86 -6.71
CA SER A 91 12.50 -2.90 -5.30
C SER A 91 12.28 -4.32 -4.79
N THR A 92 12.55 -4.55 -3.50
CA THR A 92 12.24 -5.79 -2.81
C THR A 92 11.46 -5.53 -1.51
N SER A 93 10.99 -6.60 -0.87
CA SER A 93 10.29 -6.56 0.41
C SER A 93 11.19 -6.03 1.54
N TRP A 94 10.69 -5.03 2.29
CA TRP A 94 11.32 -4.64 3.55
C TRP A 94 11.35 -5.80 4.54
N ILE A 95 10.23 -6.53 4.68
CA ILE A 95 10.08 -7.60 5.66
C ILE A 95 11.11 -8.72 5.43
N ILE A 96 11.32 -9.13 4.18
CA ILE A 96 12.30 -10.17 3.85
C ILE A 96 13.73 -9.65 4.08
N ALA A 97 14.03 -8.43 3.60
CA ALA A 97 15.36 -7.84 3.72
C ALA A 97 15.76 -7.50 5.17
N ASP A 98 14.79 -7.33 6.08
CA ASP A 98 15.03 -7.12 7.51
C ASP A 98 15.29 -8.44 8.25
N GLN A 99 14.62 -9.53 7.83
CA GLN A 99 14.70 -10.83 8.50
C GLN A 99 15.89 -11.70 8.06
N ASN A 100 16.35 -11.56 6.82
CA ASN A 100 17.36 -12.45 6.23
C ASN A 100 18.68 -11.73 5.94
N PHE A 101 19.77 -12.20 6.56
CA PHE A 101 21.12 -11.88 6.11
C PHE A 101 21.47 -12.71 4.86
N GLY A 102 21.22 -12.16 3.68
CA GLY A 102 21.76 -12.67 2.41
C GLY A 102 20.73 -12.89 1.31
N ASP A 103 19.59 -13.52 1.61
CA ASP A 103 18.48 -13.65 0.66
C ASP A 103 17.60 -12.41 0.73
N LYS A 104 17.62 -11.64 -0.37
CA LYS A 104 16.89 -10.38 -0.50
C LYS A 104 15.48 -10.60 -1.04
N GLY A 105 15.08 -11.85 -1.29
CA GLY A 105 13.79 -12.18 -1.88
C GLY A 105 13.67 -11.77 -3.36
N PRO A 106 12.49 -12.00 -3.95
CA PRO A 106 12.20 -11.60 -5.33
C PRO A 106 12.30 -10.09 -5.52
N VAL A 107 12.80 -9.68 -6.70
CA VAL A 107 12.85 -8.28 -7.11
C VAL A 107 11.62 -7.95 -7.95
N TYR A 108 10.95 -6.86 -7.62
CA TYR A 108 9.88 -6.30 -8.43
C TYR A 108 10.46 -5.51 -9.60
N THR A 109 10.11 -5.91 -10.82
CA THR A 109 10.74 -5.39 -12.05
C THR A 109 10.01 -4.19 -12.65
N GLU A 110 8.71 -4.05 -12.37
CA GLU A 110 7.91 -2.98 -12.93
C GLU A 110 8.10 -1.68 -12.15
N ASN A 111 8.06 -0.55 -12.84
CA ASN A 111 8.16 0.75 -12.16
C ASN A 111 6.86 1.16 -11.48
N ILE A 112 5.73 0.70 -12.01
CA ILE A 112 4.39 1.12 -11.63
C ILE A 112 3.58 -0.12 -11.25
N TYR A 113 2.84 -0.01 -10.14
CA TYR A 113 1.85 -0.99 -9.74
C TYR A 113 0.49 -0.32 -9.64
N GLU A 114 -0.49 -0.87 -10.36
CA GLU A 114 -1.85 -0.36 -10.38
C GLU A 114 -2.88 -1.49 -10.24
N ARG A 115 -3.83 -1.28 -9.34
CA ARG A 115 -5.00 -2.15 -9.16
C ARG A 115 -6.22 -1.34 -8.79
N ALA A 116 -7.37 -1.85 -9.17
CA ALA A 116 -8.66 -1.32 -8.77
C ALA A 116 -9.58 -2.47 -8.35
N THR A 117 -10.50 -2.16 -7.44
CA THR A 117 -11.54 -3.08 -6.98
C THR A 117 -12.78 -2.26 -6.62
N GLU A 118 -13.90 -2.95 -6.43
CA GLU A 118 -15.15 -2.38 -5.94
C GLU A 118 -15.59 -3.13 -4.68
N ALA A 119 -16.26 -2.43 -3.76
CA ALA A 119 -16.89 -3.03 -2.59
C ALA A 119 -18.13 -2.23 -2.20
N SER A 120 -19.19 -2.93 -1.83
CA SER A 120 -20.40 -2.34 -1.27
C SER A 120 -20.19 -1.89 0.18
N LEU A 121 -21.10 -1.07 0.72
CA LEU A 121 -21.07 -0.75 2.15
C LEU A 121 -21.14 -2.00 3.04
N ALA A 122 -21.94 -3.00 2.65
CA ALA A 122 -22.04 -4.26 3.38
C ALA A 122 -20.70 -5.00 3.43
N ASP A 123 -19.98 -5.08 2.30
CA ASP A 123 -18.64 -5.69 2.25
C ASP A 123 -17.65 -4.94 3.16
N LEU A 124 -17.74 -3.60 3.20
CA LEU A 124 -16.86 -2.77 4.02
C LEU A 124 -17.15 -2.88 5.52
N ASP A 125 -18.41 -3.13 5.90
CA ASP A 125 -18.81 -3.34 7.30
C ASP A 125 -18.43 -4.74 7.79
N GLU A 126 -18.63 -5.77 6.95
CA GLU A 126 -18.33 -7.16 7.28
C GLU A 126 -16.83 -7.46 7.24
N ASN A 127 -16.16 -7.10 6.14
CA ASN A 127 -14.76 -7.43 5.92
C ASN A 127 -14.04 -6.38 5.05
N PRO A 128 -13.65 -5.23 5.63
CA PRO A 128 -12.91 -4.21 4.88
C PRO A 128 -11.53 -4.69 4.42
N ASP A 129 -10.98 -5.76 5.02
CA ASP A 129 -9.69 -6.33 4.61
C ASP A 129 -9.78 -7.09 3.28
N GLN A 130 -10.98 -7.42 2.78
CA GLN A 130 -11.19 -7.89 1.41
C GLN A 130 -10.68 -6.86 0.38
N VAL A 131 -10.98 -5.58 0.57
CA VAL A 131 -10.51 -4.50 -0.32
C VAL A 131 -9.00 -4.40 -0.26
N VAL A 132 -8.43 -4.50 0.95
CA VAL A 132 -6.98 -4.48 1.17
C VAL A 132 -6.31 -5.64 0.45
N ALA A 133 -6.84 -6.86 0.59
CA ALA A 133 -6.33 -8.05 -0.07
C ALA A 133 -6.42 -7.93 -1.59
N ALA A 134 -7.57 -7.50 -2.13
CA ALA A 134 -7.78 -7.33 -3.57
C ALA A 134 -6.77 -6.35 -4.18
N LEU A 135 -6.44 -5.27 -3.47
CA LEU A 135 -5.51 -4.25 -3.95
C LEU A 135 -4.04 -4.59 -3.72
N THR A 136 -3.69 -5.33 -2.66
CA THR A 136 -2.28 -5.50 -2.25
C THR A 136 -1.74 -6.91 -2.43
N ALA A 137 -2.56 -7.96 -2.37
CA ALA A 137 -2.09 -9.34 -2.43
C ALA A 137 -1.26 -9.67 -3.69
N PRO A 138 -1.61 -9.20 -4.91
CA PRO A 138 -0.77 -9.42 -6.08
C PRO A 138 0.64 -8.84 -5.94
N LEU A 139 0.77 -7.61 -5.41
CA LEU A 139 2.07 -7.00 -5.12
C LEU A 139 2.85 -7.83 -4.09
N LEU A 140 2.22 -8.21 -2.98
CA LEU A 140 2.87 -8.98 -1.92
C LEU A 140 3.34 -10.36 -2.41
N ARG A 141 2.60 -11.01 -3.31
CA ARG A 141 3.04 -12.27 -3.94
C ARG A 141 4.24 -12.05 -4.85
N SER A 142 4.24 -10.96 -5.63
CA SER A 142 5.39 -10.63 -6.49
C SER A 142 6.66 -10.29 -5.71
N LEU A 143 6.52 -9.72 -4.51
CA LEU A 143 7.61 -9.45 -3.58
C LEU A 143 8.00 -10.67 -2.71
N GLY A 144 7.29 -11.79 -2.83
CA GLY A 144 7.46 -12.97 -1.96
C GLY A 144 7.01 -12.78 -0.51
N SER A 145 6.50 -11.60 -0.13
CA SER A 145 6.16 -11.25 1.26
C SER A 145 4.72 -11.59 1.65
N TYR A 146 3.89 -12.10 0.73
CA TYR A 146 2.50 -12.51 1.01
C TYR A 146 2.32 -13.42 2.24
N PRO A 147 3.16 -14.44 2.49
CA PRO A 147 3.01 -15.32 3.66
C PRO A 147 3.02 -14.58 5.00
N ALA A 148 3.76 -13.46 5.11
CA ALA A 148 3.80 -12.64 6.32
C ALA A 148 2.46 -11.92 6.60
N TRP A 149 1.58 -11.83 5.60
CA TRP A 149 0.30 -11.12 5.66
C TRP A 149 -0.92 -12.04 5.58
N GLU A 150 -0.71 -13.33 5.33
CA GLU A 150 -1.78 -14.30 5.09
C GLU A 150 -2.79 -14.34 6.24
N LYS A 151 -2.33 -14.33 7.50
CA LYS A 151 -3.21 -14.31 8.67
C LYS A 151 -4.17 -13.10 8.66
N ARG A 152 -3.70 -11.93 8.24
CA ARG A 152 -4.53 -10.73 8.15
C ARG A 152 -5.64 -10.92 7.12
N PHE A 153 -5.31 -11.42 5.93
CA PHE A 153 -6.29 -11.57 4.85
C PHE A 153 -7.24 -12.75 5.03
N ASN A 154 -6.82 -13.77 5.79
CA ASN A 154 -7.63 -14.97 6.06
C ASN A 154 -8.43 -14.88 7.35
N THR A 155 -8.46 -13.73 8.04
CA THR A 155 -9.35 -13.55 9.19
C THR A 155 -10.77 -13.35 8.68
N GLN A 156 -11.45 -14.46 8.39
CA GLN A 156 -12.91 -14.50 8.36
C GLN A 156 -13.39 -14.42 9.80
N SER A 157 -14.17 -13.39 10.13
CA SER A 157 -14.88 -13.24 11.40
C SER A 157 -15.74 -14.45 11.71
#